data_AF-A0A972TTW0-F1
#
_entry.id   AF-A0A972TTW0-F1
#
_cell.length_a   1.000
_cell.length_b   1.000
_cell.length_c   1.000
_cell.angle_alpha   90.00
_cell.angle_beta   90.00
_cell.angle_gamma   90.00
#
_symmetry.space_group_name_H-M   'P 1'
#
loop_
_entity.id
_entity.type
_entity.pdbx_description
1 polymer ?
#
loop_
_entity_poly.entity_id
_entity_poly.type
_entity_poly.pdbx_seq_one_letter_code
_entity_poly.pdbx_strand_id
1 'polypeptide(L)'
;MECEKIEELLSPYLEDELSLEEKKEVKKHLKTCKSCFVLYSFMEETKESLADFPELEISEDLLDRLYSIPGKKKRFKLGFDFLLRPSLQPVLAATIIVFTLISFYLFNPNKHHIDKSVSRQAHLGYSKIETLYAKAASFADSLGEYKDNILVSLKNIKLFGGNED
;
A
#
# COMPACT_ATOMS: atom_id res chain seq x y z
N MET A 1 0.58 -20.61 43.55
CA MET A 1 1.55 -20.56 42.44
C MET A 1 2.67 -21.54 42.73
N GLU A 2 3.10 -22.26 41.71
CA GLU A 2 4.27 -23.13 41.75
C GLU A 2 5.54 -22.27 41.75
N CYS A 3 6.63 -22.78 42.35
CA CYS A 3 7.89 -22.04 42.48
C CYS A 3 8.44 -21.62 41.11
N GLU A 4 8.38 -22.51 40.11
CA GLU A 4 8.85 -22.26 38.74
C GLU A 4 8.26 -20.97 38.14
N LYS A 5 6.94 -20.78 38.28
CA LYS A 5 6.27 -19.56 37.79
C LYS A 5 6.68 -18.31 38.56
N ILE A 6 6.98 -18.45 39.85
CA ILE A 6 7.43 -17.31 40.66
C ILE A 6 8.83 -16.90 40.24
N GLU A 7 9.72 -17.86 40.00
CA GLU A 7 11.10 -17.62 39.55
C GLU A 7 11.13 -16.85 38.23
N GLU A 8 10.27 -17.20 37.27
CA GLU A 8 10.11 -16.44 36.01
C GLU A 8 9.62 -15.00 36.25
N LEU A 9 8.77 -14.80 37.27
CA LEU A 9 8.19 -13.49 37.59
C LEU A 9 9.10 -12.61 38.47
N LEU A 10 10.19 -13.13 39.04
CA LEU A 10 11.06 -12.33 39.92
C LEU A 10 11.79 -11.21 39.16
N SER A 11 12.25 -11.46 37.94
CA SER A 11 12.92 -10.44 37.12
C SER A 11 11.99 -9.27 36.79
N PRO A 12 10.80 -9.47 36.18
CA PRO A 12 9.87 -8.36 35.93
C PRO A 12 9.32 -7.75 37.23
N TYR A 13 9.30 -8.49 38.34
CA TYR A 13 8.93 -7.94 39.65
C TYR A 13 9.97 -6.91 40.15
N LEU A 14 11.27 -7.16 39.99
CA LEU A 14 12.35 -6.24 40.37
C LEU A 14 12.44 -4.98 39.50
N GLU A 15 11.96 -5.06 38.26
CA GLU A 15 11.88 -3.95 37.30
C GLU A 15 10.52 -3.21 37.36
N ASP A 16 9.65 -3.56 38.32
CA ASP A 16 8.31 -3.00 38.51
C ASP A 16 7.34 -3.19 37.31
N GLU A 17 7.63 -4.13 36.40
CA GLU A 17 6.89 -4.38 35.16
C GLU A 17 5.62 -5.25 35.32
N LEU A 18 5.42 -5.85 36.49
CA LEU A 18 4.25 -6.70 36.75
C LEU A 18 2.96 -5.93 37.05
N SER A 19 1.80 -6.55 36.75
CA SER A 19 0.49 -6.04 37.15
C SER A 19 0.31 -6.04 38.67
N LEU A 20 -0.68 -5.27 39.17
CA LEU A 20 -0.95 -5.17 40.61
C LEU A 20 -1.40 -6.51 41.21
N GLU A 21 -2.11 -7.32 40.43
CA GLU A 21 -2.55 -8.67 40.78
C GLU A 21 -1.34 -9.59 40.95
N GLU A 22 -0.47 -9.65 39.94
CA GLU A 22 0.74 -10.49 39.95
C GLU A 22 1.71 -10.10 41.07
N LYS A 23 1.92 -8.79 41.30
CA LYS A 23 2.74 -8.30 42.42
C LYS A 23 2.23 -8.81 43.78
N LYS A 24 0.91 -8.84 43.98
CA LYS A 24 0.32 -9.38 45.22
C LYS A 24 0.55 -10.87 45.36
N GLU A 25 0.44 -11.63 44.27
CA GLU A 25 0.67 -13.07 44.29
C GLU A 25 2.12 -13.42 44.56
N VAL A 26 3.07 -12.73 43.91
CA VAL A 26 4.52 -12.87 44.16
C VAL A 26 4.84 -12.54 45.61
N LYS A 27 4.37 -11.39 46.12
CA LYS A 27 4.59 -10.98 47.52
C LYS A 27 4.00 -11.97 48.52
N LYS A 28 2.86 -12.58 48.21
CA LYS A 28 2.28 -13.64 49.04
C LYS A 28 3.16 -14.89 49.05
N HIS A 29 3.67 -15.31 47.89
CA HIS A 29 4.52 -16.48 47.77
C HIS A 29 5.87 -16.31 48.47
N LEU A 30 6.53 -15.15 48.31
CA LEU A 30 7.81 -14.83 48.97
C LEU A 30 7.73 -14.87 50.50
N LYS A 31 6.56 -14.61 51.10
CA LYS A 31 6.35 -14.75 52.56
C LYS A 31 6.26 -16.21 53.02
N THR A 32 5.86 -17.12 52.12
CA THR A 32 5.61 -18.52 52.47
C THR A 32 6.72 -19.46 52.02
N CYS A 33 7.45 -19.10 50.96
CA CYS A 33 8.44 -19.97 50.33
C CYS A 33 9.85 -19.43 50.57
N LYS A 34 10.63 -20.14 51.39
CA LYS A 34 11.99 -19.74 51.75
C LYS A 34 12.95 -19.78 50.55
N SER A 35 12.81 -20.74 49.64
CA SER A 35 13.69 -20.85 48.47
C SER A 35 13.55 -19.66 47.53
N CYS A 36 12.31 -19.31 47.17
CA CYS A 36 12.04 -18.14 46.31
C CYS A 36 12.42 -16.82 47.00
N PHE A 37 12.28 -16.73 48.32
CA PHE A 37 12.76 -15.57 49.08
C PHE A 37 14.29 -15.42 48.99
N VAL A 38 15.04 -16.50 49.18
CA VAL A 38 16.51 -16.48 49.06
C VAL A 38 16.94 -16.07 47.65
N LEU A 39 16.28 -16.60 46.61
CA LEU A 39 16.56 -16.22 45.23
C LEU A 39 16.28 -14.73 44.98
N TYR A 40 15.14 -14.23 45.45
CA TYR A 40 14.79 -12.82 45.35
C TYR A 40 15.84 -11.93 46.04
N SER A 41 16.23 -12.25 47.27
CA SER A 41 17.25 -11.48 48.00
C SER A 41 18.61 -11.48 47.29
N PHE A 42 19.00 -12.60 46.69
CA PHE A 42 20.25 -12.67 45.92
C PHE A 42 20.20 -11.78 44.66
N MET A 43 19.06 -11.76 43.97
CA MET A 43 18.86 -10.89 42.80
C MET A 43 18.84 -9.40 43.20
N GLU A 44 18.21 -9.07 44.33
CA GLU A 44 18.17 -7.71 44.89
C GLU A 44 19.58 -7.24 45.30
N GLU A 45 20.34 -8.06 46.02
CA GLU A 45 21.74 -7.77 46.38
C GLU A 45 22.63 -7.57 45.15
N THR A 46 22.42 -8.40 44.11
CA THR A 46 23.13 -8.25 42.83
C THR A 46 22.80 -6.92 42.17
N LYS A 47 21.52 -6.52 42.16
CA LYS A 47 21.07 -5.23 41.59
C LYS A 47 21.65 -4.04 42.35
N GLU A 48 21.65 -4.10 43.69
CA GLU A 48 22.26 -3.06 44.53
C GLU A 48 23.77 -2.96 44.29
N SER A 49 24.47 -4.09 44.18
CA SER A 49 25.92 -4.12 43.90
C SER A 49 26.28 -3.54 42.53
N LEU A 50 25.35 -3.62 41.57
CA LEU A 50 25.49 -3.05 40.23
C LEU A 50 25.01 -1.59 40.16
N ALA A 51 24.37 -1.04 41.19
CA ALA A 51 23.86 0.33 41.16
C ALA A 51 24.98 1.37 41.10
N ASP A 52 26.15 1.05 41.66
CA ASP A 52 27.34 1.92 41.69
C ASP A 52 28.19 1.82 40.41
N PHE A 53 27.74 1.07 39.39
CA PHE A 53 28.48 0.97 38.14
C PHE A 53 28.55 2.35 37.45
N PRO A 54 29.72 2.79 36.99
CA PRO A 54 29.86 4.07 36.32
C PRO A 54 29.03 4.09 35.04
N GLU A 55 28.30 5.17 34.82
CA GLU A 55 27.60 5.40 33.56
C GLU A 55 28.66 5.55 32.45
N LEU A 56 28.62 4.64 31.47
CA LEU A 56 29.58 4.59 30.37
C LEU A 56 29.17 5.60 29.30
N GLU A 57 29.93 6.69 29.17
CA GLU A 57 29.84 7.55 27.99
C GLU A 57 30.35 6.78 26.76
N ILE A 58 29.46 6.62 25.77
CA ILE A 58 29.78 5.92 24.52
C ILE A 58 30.66 6.85 23.67
N SER A 59 31.79 6.36 23.15
CA SER A 59 32.62 7.17 22.26
C SER A 59 31.90 7.49 20.95
N GLU A 60 32.08 8.71 20.44
CA GLU A 60 31.46 9.11 19.17
C GLU A 60 31.86 8.20 18.00
N ASP A 61 33.10 7.68 17.97
CA ASP A 61 33.57 6.70 16.98
C ASP A 61 32.74 5.39 17.00
N LEU A 62 32.29 4.94 18.17
CA LEU A 62 31.45 3.74 18.26
C LEU A 62 30.03 4.02 17.75
N LEU A 63 29.47 5.20 18.03
CA LEU A 63 28.17 5.60 17.52
C LEU A 63 28.18 5.71 15.99
N ASP A 64 29.20 6.36 15.44
CA ASP A 64 29.37 6.51 13.99
C ASP A 64 29.49 5.15 13.30
N ARG A 65 30.27 4.23 13.88
CA ARG A 65 30.38 2.85 13.37
C ARG A 65 29.04 2.12 13.45
N LEU A 66 28.29 2.26 14.54
CA LEU A 66 26.98 1.62 14.71
C LEU A 66 25.98 2.12 13.66
N TYR A 67 25.90 3.44 13.43
CA TYR A 67 25.03 4.03 12.40
C TYR A 67 25.48 3.69 10.98
N SER A 68 26.77 3.45 10.78
CA SER A 68 27.30 3.01 9.48
C SER A 68 27.00 1.54 9.16
N ILE A 69 26.53 0.73 10.13
CA ILE A 69 26.15 -0.66 9.87
C ILE A 69 24.99 -0.66 8.87
N PRO A 70 25.20 -1.16 7.64
CA PRO A 70 24.13 -1.18 6.66
C PRO A 70 23.04 -2.11 7.17
N GLY A 71 21.87 -1.56 7.49
CA GLY A 71 20.71 -2.34 7.88
C GLY A 71 20.48 -3.47 6.89
N LYS A 72 20.13 -4.68 7.38
CA LYS A 72 19.86 -5.85 6.54
C LYS A 72 18.91 -5.44 5.42
N LYS A 73 19.45 -5.17 4.22
CA LYS A 73 18.65 -4.87 3.05
C LYS A 73 17.72 -6.07 2.89
N LYS A 74 16.41 -5.86 3.03
CA LYS A 74 15.42 -6.89 2.68
C LYS A 74 15.76 -7.30 1.26
N ARG A 75 16.37 -8.48 1.10
CA ARG A 75 16.67 -9.01 -0.22
C ARG A 75 15.31 -9.08 -0.91
N PHE A 76 15.10 -8.22 -1.89
CA PHE A 76 13.89 -8.19 -2.68
C PHE A 76 13.84 -9.54 -3.38
N LYS A 77 13.11 -10.50 -2.82
CA LYS A 77 12.82 -11.76 -3.47
C LYS A 77 11.83 -11.43 -4.59
N LEU A 78 12.37 -11.06 -5.74
CA LEU A 78 11.66 -10.89 -7.01
C LEU A 78 11.23 -12.27 -7.56
N GLY A 79 10.65 -13.09 -6.70
CA GLY A 79 10.25 -14.46 -6.98
C GLY A 79 8.86 -14.68 -6.41
N PHE A 80 7.88 -14.73 -7.29
CA PHE A 80 6.49 -15.15 -7.04
C PHE A 80 5.62 -14.28 -6.12
N ASP A 81 6.15 -13.59 -5.11
CA ASP A 81 5.34 -12.74 -4.22
C ASP A 81 4.68 -11.57 -4.95
N PHE A 82 5.27 -11.06 -6.03
CA PHE A 82 4.66 -10.02 -6.86
C PHE A 82 3.50 -10.56 -7.70
N LEU A 83 3.62 -11.79 -8.24
CA LEU A 83 2.55 -12.43 -9.02
C LEU A 83 1.39 -12.93 -8.15
N LEU A 84 1.67 -13.30 -6.90
CA LEU A 84 0.70 -13.83 -5.94
C LEU A 84 -0.04 -12.73 -5.16
N ARG A 85 0.23 -11.45 -5.44
CA ARG A 85 -0.50 -10.33 -4.82
C ARG A 85 -1.97 -10.35 -5.30
N PRO A 86 -2.94 -10.36 -4.37
CA PRO A 86 -4.37 -10.48 -4.72
C PRO A 86 -4.89 -9.30 -5.57
N SER A 87 -4.24 -8.13 -5.52
CA SER A 87 -4.62 -6.98 -6.34
C SER A 87 -4.35 -7.15 -7.84
N LEU A 88 -3.46 -8.08 -8.23
CA LEU A 88 -3.10 -8.34 -9.64
C LEU A 88 -3.95 -9.45 -10.29
N GLN A 89 -4.79 -10.14 -9.51
CA GLN A 89 -5.68 -11.22 -9.99
C GLN A 89 -6.62 -10.81 -11.14
N PRO A 90 -7.29 -9.64 -11.13
CA PRO A 90 -8.22 -9.31 -12.22
C PRO A 90 -7.50 -9.05 -13.55
N VAL A 91 -6.31 -8.42 -13.51
CA VAL A 91 -5.51 -8.13 -14.71
C VAL A 91 -4.95 -9.42 -15.30
N LEU A 92 -4.42 -10.31 -14.45
CA LEU A 92 -3.90 -11.60 -14.91
C LEU A 92 -5.00 -12.49 -15.48
N ALA A 93 -6.18 -12.54 -14.86
CA ALA A 93 -7.33 -13.30 -15.37
C ALA A 93 -7.77 -12.80 -16.75
N ALA A 94 -7.92 -11.47 -16.92
CA ALA A 94 -8.25 -10.88 -18.21
C ALA A 94 -7.19 -11.19 -19.28
N THR A 95 -5.91 -11.11 -18.91
CA THR A 95 -4.78 -11.40 -19.80
C THR A 95 -4.80 -12.85 -20.26
N ILE A 96 -5.02 -13.80 -19.33
CA ILE A 96 -5.15 -15.22 -19.67
C ILE A 96 -6.31 -15.43 -20.64
N ILE A 97 -7.51 -14.90 -20.35
CA ILE A 97 -8.69 -15.04 -21.24
C ILE A 97 -8.38 -14.54 -22.65
N VAL A 98 -7.76 -13.36 -22.77
CA VAL A 98 -7.37 -12.78 -24.06
C VAL A 98 -6.39 -13.69 -24.80
N PHE A 99 -5.34 -14.18 -24.13
CA PHE A 99 -4.40 -15.11 -24.75
C PHE A 99 -5.05 -16.43 -25.15
N THR A 100 -6.00 -16.96 -24.37
CA THR A 100 -6.73 -18.18 -24.73
C THR A 100 -7.58 -17.97 -25.98
N LEU A 101 -8.27 -16.83 -26.09
CA LEU A 101 -9.04 -16.46 -27.28
C LEU A 101 -8.15 -16.27 -28.51
N ILE A 102 -7.00 -15.63 -28.34
CA ILE A 102 -6.00 -15.45 -29.40
C ILE A 102 -5.44 -16.80 -29.85
N SER A 103 -5.05 -17.67 -28.91
CA SER A 103 -4.58 -19.03 -29.23
C SER A 103 -5.66 -19.83 -29.95
N PHE A 104 -6.91 -19.79 -29.48
CA PHE A 104 -8.01 -20.47 -30.13
C PHE A 104 -8.21 -19.95 -31.57
N TYR A 105 -8.14 -18.64 -31.77
CA TYR A 105 -8.25 -18.04 -33.10
C TYR A 105 -7.10 -18.45 -34.03
N LEU A 106 -5.84 -18.40 -33.55
CA LEU A 106 -4.66 -18.73 -34.36
C LEU A 106 -4.57 -20.21 -34.73
N PHE A 107 -4.97 -21.11 -33.82
CA PHE A 107 -4.88 -22.56 -34.01
C PHE A 107 -6.15 -23.20 -34.58
N ASN A 108 -7.25 -22.46 -34.71
CA ASN A 108 -8.47 -23.00 -35.29
C ASN A 108 -8.35 -23.18 -36.82
N PRO A 109 -8.51 -24.42 -37.36
CA PRO A 109 -8.41 -24.69 -38.80
C PRO A 109 -9.47 -23.95 -39.63
N ASN A 110 -10.54 -23.43 -39.01
CA ASN A 110 -11.60 -22.68 -39.67
C ASN A 110 -11.46 -21.14 -39.59
N LYS A 111 -10.22 -20.62 -39.49
CA LYS A 111 -9.95 -19.16 -39.37
C LYS A 111 -10.55 -18.32 -40.53
N HIS A 112 -10.54 -18.86 -41.74
CA HIS A 112 -10.97 -18.13 -42.94
C HIS A 112 -12.46 -17.76 -42.91
N HIS A 113 -13.32 -18.59 -42.29
CA HIS A 113 -14.74 -18.29 -42.15
C HIS A 113 -14.99 -17.19 -41.09
N ILE A 114 -14.14 -17.12 -40.06
CA ILE A 114 -14.18 -16.10 -39.01
C ILE A 114 -13.73 -14.74 -39.58
N ASP A 115 -12.64 -14.72 -40.36
CA ASP A 115 -12.14 -13.49 -40.98
C ASP A 115 -13.16 -12.87 -41.94
N LYS A 116 -13.89 -13.71 -42.67
CA LYS A 116 -14.93 -13.25 -43.61
C LYS A 116 -16.14 -12.63 -42.91
N SER A 117 -16.54 -13.13 -41.74
CA SER A 117 -17.66 -12.53 -40.99
C SER A 117 -17.24 -11.26 -40.26
N VAL A 118 -16.02 -11.24 -39.70
CA VAL A 118 -15.44 -10.09 -39.00
C VAL A 118 -15.20 -8.93 -39.97
N SER A 119 -14.58 -9.17 -41.13
CA SER A 119 -14.37 -8.13 -42.15
C SER A 119 -15.69 -7.54 -42.66
N ARG A 120 -16.70 -8.37 -42.90
CA ARG A 120 -18.04 -7.91 -43.32
C ARG A 120 -18.69 -7.00 -42.27
N GLN A 121 -18.60 -7.35 -40.99
CA GLN A 121 -19.14 -6.53 -39.91
C GLN A 121 -18.30 -5.27 -39.67
N ALA A 122 -16.97 -5.35 -39.81
CA ALA A 122 -16.07 -4.21 -39.69
C ALA A 122 -16.34 -3.15 -40.77
N HIS A 123 -16.56 -3.55 -42.02
CA HIS A 123 -16.96 -2.63 -43.09
C HIS A 123 -18.30 -1.94 -42.80
N LEU A 124 -19.27 -2.66 -42.25
CA LEU A 124 -20.57 -2.10 -41.86
C LEU A 124 -20.47 -1.19 -40.61
N GLY A 125 -19.50 -1.44 -39.73
CA GLY A 125 -19.21 -0.60 -38.57
C GLY A 125 -18.45 0.67 -38.94
N TYR A 126 -17.46 0.56 -39.83
CA TYR A 126 -16.62 1.68 -40.26
C TYR A 126 -17.45 2.79 -40.93
N SER A 127 -18.40 2.43 -41.80
CA SER A 127 -19.30 3.41 -42.43
C SER A 127 -20.22 4.13 -41.43
N LYS A 128 -20.61 3.48 -40.33
CA LYS A 128 -21.37 4.13 -39.24
C LYS A 128 -20.50 5.10 -38.44
N ILE A 129 -19.22 4.79 -38.25
CA ILE A 129 -18.28 5.67 -37.54
C ILE A 129 -17.96 6.89 -38.41
N GLU A 130 -17.74 6.69 -39.70
CA GLU A 130 -17.49 7.76 -40.67
C GLU A 130 -18.66 8.74 -40.76
N THR A 131 -19.90 8.23 -40.80
CA THR A 131 -21.10 9.07 -40.80
C THR A 131 -21.30 9.84 -39.49
N LEU A 132 -20.97 9.23 -38.34
CA LEU A 132 -20.98 9.93 -37.04
C LEU A 132 -19.89 11.02 -36.97
N TYR A 133 -18.70 10.73 -37.49
CA TYR A 133 -17.61 11.69 -37.54
C TYR A 133 -17.94 12.88 -38.46
N ALA A 134 -18.47 12.61 -39.66
CA ALA A 134 -18.93 13.65 -40.57
C ALA A 134 -20.05 14.51 -39.96
N LYS A 135 -20.98 13.89 -39.22
CA LYS A 135 -22.07 14.60 -38.52
C LYS A 135 -21.57 15.42 -37.32
N ALA A 136 -20.53 14.95 -36.63
CA ALA A 136 -19.89 15.71 -35.55
C ALA A 136 -19.09 16.90 -36.11
N ALA A 137 -18.40 16.72 -37.24
CA ALA A 137 -17.69 17.79 -37.93
C ALA A 137 -18.66 18.89 -38.43
N SER A 138 -19.76 18.52 -39.09
CA SER A 138 -20.76 19.51 -39.53
C SER A 138 -21.44 20.23 -38.37
N PHE A 139 -21.64 19.55 -37.24
CA PHE A 139 -22.15 20.18 -36.02
C PHE A 139 -21.14 21.18 -35.43
N ALA A 140 -19.84 20.83 -35.41
CA ALA A 140 -18.78 21.72 -34.96
C ALA A 140 -18.68 22.97 -35.85
N ASP A 141 -18.79 22.82 -37.17
CA ASP A 141 -18.81 23.95 -38.12
C ASP A 141 -20.03 24.86 -37.90
N SER A 142 -21.23 24.28 -37.70
CA SER A 142 -22.44 25.08 -37.44
C SER A 142 -22.37 25.88 -36.13
N LEU A 143 -21.72 25.35 -35.10
CA LEU A 143 -21.49 26.05 -33.84
C LEU A 143 -20.47 27.18 -34.00
N GLY A 144 -19.45 27.00 -34.83
CA GLY A 144 -18.50 28.05 -35.21
C GLY A 144 -19.18 29.22 -35.91
N GLU A 145 -20.02 28.93 -36.91
CA GLU A 145 -20.76 29.94 -37.66
C GLU A 145 -21.76 30.70 -36.77
N TYR A 146 -22.43 30.02 -35.84
CA TYR A 146 -23.35 30.66 -34.90
C TYR A 146 -22.62 31.58 -33.90
N LYS A 147 -21.44 31.16 -33.42
CA LYS A 147 -20.57 31.99 -32.57
C LYS A 147 -20.13 33.26 -33.31
N ASP A 148 -19.73 33.15 -34.57
CA ASP A 148 -19.27 34.30 -35.36
C ASP A 148 -20.42 35.27 -35.64
N ASN A 149 -21.62 34.78 -35.94
CA ASN A 149 -22.82 35.61 -36.10
C ASN A 149 -23.23 36.34 -34.82
N ILE A 150 -23.12 35.67 -33.66
CA ILE A 150 -23.35 36.30 -32.35
C ILE A 150 -22.28 37.36 -32.07
N LEU A 151 -21.01 37.09 -32.35
CA LEU A 151 -19.91 38.05 -32.16
C LEU A 151 -20.10 39.30 -33.04
N VAL A 152 -20.52 39.12 -34.30
CA VAL A 152 -20.83 40.23 -35.21
C VAL A 152 -22.03 41.02 -34.70
N SER A 153 -23.08 40.35 -34.22
CA SER A 153 -24.27 41.01 -33.65
C SER A 153 -23.93 41.79 -32.37
N LEU A 154 -23.11 41.23 -31.47
CA LEU A 154 -22.62 41.91 -30.27
C LEU A 154 -21.68 43.08 -30.59
N LYS A 155 -20.82 42.94 -31.59
CA LYS A 155 -19.95 44.03 -32.06
C LYS A 155 -20.77 45.17 -32.65
N ASN A 156 -21.82 44.87 -33.40
CA ASN A 156 -22.75 45.88 -33.92
C ASN A 156 -23.56 46.53 -32.80
N ILE A 157 -24.06 45.77 -31.82
CA ILE A 157 -24.76 46.33 -30.64
C ILE A 157 -23.85 47.25 -29.82
N LYS A 158 -22.57 46.88 -29.64
CA LYS A 158 -21.61 47.70 -28.90
C LYS A 158 -21.19 48.97 -29.66
N LEU A 159 -21.32 48.98 -30.99
CA LEU A 159 -21.16 50.18 -31.82
C LEU A 159 -22.34 51.16 -31.72
N PHE A 160 -23.52 50.71 -31.25
CA PHE A 160 -24.70 51.55 -31.04
C PHE A 160 -24.93 51.94 -29.56
N GLY A 161 -24.07 51.49 -28.64
CA GLY A 161 -24.21 51.70 -27.18
C GLY A 161 -23.22 52.70 -26.58
N GLY A 162 -22.95 53.80 -27.27
CA GLY A 162 -22.25 54.97 -26.71
C GLY A 162 -23.19 56.18 -26.73
N ASN A 163 -23.91 56.38 -25.62
CA ASN A 163 -24.79 57.53 -25.38
C ASN A 163 -23.99 58.78 -25.01
N GLU A 164 -24.57 59.92 -25.39
CA GLU A 164 -24.77 61.15 -24.60
C GLU A 164 -23.59 61.67 -23.76
N ASP A 165 -23.00 62.76 -24.24
CA ASP A 165 -22.99 64.07 -23.56
C ASP A 165 -23.13 65.18 -24.63
#